data_AF-N6ZTS3-F1
#
_entry.id   AF-N6ZTS3-F1
#
_cell.length_a   1.000
_cell.length_b   1.000
_cell.length_c   1.000
_cell.angle_alpha   90.00
_cell.angle_beta   90.00
_cell.angle_gamma   90.00
#
_symmetry.space_group_name_H-M   'P 1'
#
loop_
_entity.id
_entity.type
_entity.pdbx_description
1 polymer ?
#
loop_
_entity_poly.entity_id
_entity_poly.type
_entity_poly.pdbx_seq_one_letter_code
_entity_poly.pdbx_strand_id
1 'polypeptide(L)'
;AGPAAAGAGGVLLLAGGPLPAAQLLFLIAAATLLGGGIVVVRRQLALFTVMLAVGAACWLLGTLVWWAGGNVHAAVPLWLAFLVLTIAGERLELTRFLPARPTAAPSFVALSALILAGAVLAPMHEDLGHGLFAAGVLAMAAWLLVFDIARHNARQQGLTRFIAICLLSGYVWLALGALAALGDGLAPASPLHDVTMHAITLGFVFSMVFGHAAIIFPAVLKVKIPYHPAFYVPLALLHASLALRVAGSLLELPALRSWGGIANALTLAVFIATMVVSVIRGGRPPARRRRTG
;
A
#
# COMPACT_ATOMS: atom_id res chain seq x y z
N ALA A 1 -9.00 -0.33 -18.73
CA ALA A 1 -7.68 0.06 -19.28
C ALA A 1 -6.60 0.05 -18.19
N GLY A 2 -6.73 0.83 -17.12
CA GLY A 2 -5.68 1.04 -16.10
C GLY A 2 -4.98 -0.23 -15.56
N PRO A 3 -5.69 -1.15 -14.88
CA PRO A 3 -5.06 -2.35 -14.32
C PRO A 3 -4.38 -3.26 -15.35
N ALA A 4 -4.99 -3.40 -16.53
CA ALA A 4 -4.43 -4.19 -17.62
C ALA A 4 -3.13 -3.56 -18.17
N ALA A 5 -3.08 -2.24 -18.30
CA ALA A 5 -1.88 -1.52 -18.73
C ALA A 5 -0.74 -1.64 -17.70
N ALA A 6 -1.04 -1.47 -16.40
CA ALA A 6 -0.04 -1.66 -15.34
C ALA A 6 0.51 -3.09 -15.31
N GLY A 7 -0.38 -4.09 -15.41
CA GLY A 7 0.01 -5.50 -15.47
C GLY A 7 0.86 -5.83 -16.71
N ALA A 8 0.44 -5.37 -17.89
CA ALA A 8 1.20 -5.56 -19.13
C ALA A 8 2.57 -4.87 -19.08
N GLY A 9 2.65 -3.65 -18.52
CA GLY A 9 3.91 -2.94 -18.32
C GLY A 9 4.87 -3.70 -17.42
N GLY A 10 4.38 -4.26 -16.31
CA GLY A 10 5.17 -5.11 -15.41
C GLY A 10 5.67 -6.39 -16.09
N VAL A 11 4.80 -7.11 -16.80
CA VAL A 11 5.18 -8.31 -17.55
C VAL A 11 6.22 -7.99 -18.63
N LEU A 12 6.06 -6.87 -19.33
CA LEU A 12 6.99 -6.43 -20.37
C LEU A 12 8.39 -6.14 -19.80
N LEU A 13 8.49 -5.50 -18.63
CA LEU A 13 9.78 -5.31 -17.95
C LEU A 13 10.43 -6.64 -17.57
N LEU A 14 9.66 -7.56 -16.99
CA LEU A 14 10.16 -8.88 -16.57
C LEU A 14 10.62 -9.73 -17.76
N ALA A 15 9.97 -9.58 -18.91
CA ALA A 15 10.34 -10.26 -20.15
C ALA A 15 11.54 -9.62 -20.87
N GLY A 16 12.14 -8.55 -20.32
CA GLY A 16 13.25 -7.83 -20.95
C GLY A 16 12.83 -7.03 -22.19
N GLY A 17 11.56 -6.64 -22.28
CA GLY A 17 11.04 -5.87 -23.40
C GLY A 17 11.53 -4.41 -23.42
N PRO A 18 11.15 -3.63 -24.45
CA PRO A 18 11.61 -2.26 -24.59
C PRO A 18 11.16 -1.37 -23.42
N LEU A 19 12.12 -0.76 -22.72
CA LEU A 19 11.86 0.12 -21.57
C LEU A 19 10.84 1.23 -21.88
N PRO A 20 10.92 1.97 -23.01
CA PRO A 20 9.93 3.00 -23.33
C PRO A 20 8.50 2.44 -23.49
N ALA A 21 8.35 1.22 -24.03
CA ALA A 21 7.03 0.62 -24.15
C ALA A 21 6.44 0.30 -22.77
N ALA A 22 7.25 -0.19 -21.84
CA ALA A 22 6.81 -0.45 -20.47
C ALA A 22 6.46 0.85 -19.73
N GLN A 23 7.31 1.87 -19.80
CA GLN A 23 7.04 3.15 -19.14
C GLN A 23 5.77 3.82 -19.70
N LEU A 24 5.52 3.74 -21.01
CA LEU A 24 4.28 4.24 -21.62
C LEU A 24 3.04 3.51 -21.07
N LEU A 25 3.10 2.20 -20.89
CA LEU A 25 2.02 1.42 -20.29
C LEU A 25 1.75 1.86 -18.83
N PHE A 26 2.80 2.13 -18.05
CA PHE A 26 2.67 2.70 -16.70
C PHE A 26 2.07 4.11 -16.72
N LEU A 27 2.46 4.97 -17.67
CA LEU A 27 1.88 6.30 -17.83
C LEU A 27 0.38 6.23 -18.16
N ILE A 28 -0.02 5.37 -19.08
CA ILE A 28 -1.43 5.13 -19.42
C ILE A 28 -2.20 4.64 -18.19
N ALA A 29 -1.61 3.74 -17.41
CA ALA A 29 -2.23 3.21 -16.20
C ALA A 29 -2.43 4.30 -15.14
N ALA A 30 -1.40 5.10 -14.87
CA ALA A 30 -1.42 6.18 -13.89
C ALA A 30 -2.38 7.30 -14.32
N ALA A 31 -2.36 7.69 -15.60
CA ALA A 31 -3.30 8.68 -16.15
C ALA A 31 -4.75 8.19 -16.06
N THR A 32 -5.01 6.91 -16.33
CA THR A 32 -6.34 6.32 -16.18
C THR A 32 -6.81 6.37 -14.72
N LEU A 33 -5.93 6.02 -13.77
CA LEU A 33 -6.25 6.07 -12.35
C LEU A 33 -6.55 7.50 -11.89
N LEU A 34 -5.72 8.47 -12.29
CA LEU A 34 -5.92 9.88 -11.97
C LEU A 34 -7.23 10.42 -12.56
N GLY A 35 -7.52 10.10 -13.83
CA GLY A 35 -8.78 10.49 -14.48
C GLY A 35 -9.99 9.94 -13.73
N GLY A 36 -9.95 8.67 -13.31
CA GLY A 36 -10.97 8.07 -12.45
C GLY A 36 -11.11 8.79 -11.10
N GLY A 37 -9.98 9.09 -10.45
CA GLY A 37 -9.94 9.85 -9.19
C GLY A 37 -10.57 11.24 -9.33
N ILE A 38 -10.26 11.99 -10.39
CA ILE A 38 -10.85 13.31 -10.66
C ILE A 38 -12.37 13.21 -10.83
N VAL A 39 -12.86 12.20 -11.56
CA VAL A 39 -14.32 11.97 -11.71
C VAL A 39 -14.97 11.71 -10.36
N VAL A 40 -14.35 10.89 -9.50
CA VAL A 40 -14.85 10.62 -8.14
C VAL A 40 -14.87 11.89 -7.29
N VAL A 41 -13.81 12.69 -7.30
CA VAL A 41 -13.74 13.98 -6.57
C VAL A 41 -14.83 14.93 -7.02
N ARG A 42 -15.07 15.04 -8.33
CA ARG A 42 -16.13 15.90 -8.89
C ARG A 42 -17.53 15.45 -8.50
N ARG A 43 -17.74 14.14 -8.32
CA ARG A 43 -19.03 13.59 -7.88
C ARG A 43 -19.23 13.70 -6.38
N GLN A 44 -18.16 13.58 -5.60
CA GLN A 44 -18.19 13.65 -4.14
C GLN A 44 -16.90 14.31 -3.64
N LEU A 45 -17.00 15.61 -3.37
CA LEU A 45 -15.88 16.35 -2.80
C LEU A 45 -15.77 16.04 -1.31
N ALA A 46 -14.82 15.16 -0.98
CA ALA A 46 -14.51 14.78 0.39
C ALA A 46 -13.00 14.58 0.52
N LEU A 47 -12.45 14.73 1.73
CA LEU A 47 -11.01 14.67 1.92
C LEU A 47 -10.40 13.33 1.43
N PHE A 48 -11.06 12.20 1.69
CA PHE A 48 -10.59 10.90 1.22
C PHE A 48 -10.58 10.77 -0.32
N THR A 49 -11.60 11.30 -1.02
CA THR A 49 -11.65 11.26 -2.50
C THR A 49 -10.55 12.12 -3.10
N VAL A 50 -10.27 13.28 -2.48
CA VAL A 50 -9.15 14.15 -2.87
C VAL A 50 -7.81 13.42 -2.68
N MET A 51 -7.62 12.73 -1.55
CA MET A 51 -6.39 11.97 -1.29
C MET A 51 -6.17 10.80 -2.26
N LEU A 52 -7.25 10.11 -2.67
CA LEU A 52 -7.18 9.10 -3.72
C LEU A 52 -6.67 9.71 -5.05
N ALA A 53 -7.18 10.87 -5.44
CA ALA A 53 -6.73 11.58 -6.64
C ALA A 53 -5.29 12.11 -6.51
N VAL A 54 -4.91 12.63 -5.34
CA VAL A 54 -3.54 13.10 -5.04
C VAL A 54 -2.55 11.94 -5.10
N GLY A 55 -2.88 10.79 -4.52
CA GLY A 55 -2.04 9.59 -4.63
C GLY A 55 -1.87 9.17 -6.09
N ALA A 56 -2.95 9.13 -6.87
CA ALA A 56 -2.87 8.82 -8.30
C ALA A 56 -2.00 9.82 -9.08
N ALA A 57 -2.05 11.12 -8.71
CA ALA A 57 -1.19 12.15 -9.27
C ALA A 57 0.28 11.89 -8.92
N CYS A 58 0.59 11.48 -7.69
CA CYS A 58 1.96 11.11 -7.29
C CYS A 58 2.49 9.96 -8.15
N TRP A 59 1.67 8.93 -8.40
CA TRP A 59 2.09 7.82 -9.26
C TRP A 59 2.38 8.28 -10.70
N LEU A 60 1.52 9.12 -11.26
CA LEU A 60 1.72 9.69 -12.60
C LEU A 60 3.00 10.54 -12.65
N LEU A 61 3.20 11.43 -11.68
CA LEU A 61 4.38 12.29 -11.59
C LEU A 61 5.66 11.46 -11.44
N GLY A 62 5.68 10.45 -10.56
CA GLY A 62 6.84 9.57 -10.42
C GLY A 62 7.15 8.83 -11.71
N THR A 63 6.11 8.38 -12.43
CA THR A 63 6.32 7.71 -13.73
C THR A 63 6.85 8.67 -14.79
N LEU A 64 6.44 9.93 -14.78
CA LEU A 64 7.00 10.97 -15.65
C LEU A 64 8.45 11.31 -15.32
N VAL A 65 8.80 11.37 -14.02
CA VAL A 65 10.20 11.54 -13.58
C VAL A 65 11.05 10.38 -14.08
N TRP A 66 10.57 9.14 -13.95
CA TRP A 66 11.26 7.97 -14.45
C TRP A 66 11.39 7.97 -15.98
N TRP A 67 10.35 8.36 -16.71
CA TRP A 67 10.38 8.52 -18.17
C TRP A 67 11.44 9.54 -18.61
N ALA A 68 11.45 10.73 -17.98
CA ALA A 68 12.31 11.83 -18.39
C ALA A 68 13.77 11.64 -17.98
N GLY A 69 14.02 11.10 -16.79
CA GLY A 69 15.36 10.95 -16.23
C GLY A 69 16.01 9.58 -16.44
N GLY A 70 15.25 8.56 -16.84
CA GLY A 70 15.71 7.16 -16.92
C GLY A 70 16.07 6.52 -15.56
N ASN A 71 16.19 7.31 -14.50
CA ASN A 71 16.51 6.86 -13.16
C ASN A 71 15.23 6.48 -12.39
N VAL A 72 15.11 5.20 -12.06
CA VAL A 72 13.97 4.66 -11.30
C VAL A 72 13.95 5.18 -9.86
N HIS A 73 15.11 5.44 -9.26
CA HIS A 73 15.23 5.79 -7.84
C HIS A 73 14.66 7.18 -7.56
N ALA A 74 14.81 8.12 -8.49
CA ALA A 74 14.20 9.45 -8.39
C ALA A 74 12.66 9.42 -8.35
N ALA A 75 12.03 8.36 -8.87
CA ALA A 75 10.57 8.20 -8.85
C ALA A 75 10.05 7.55 -7.55
N VAL A 76 10.93 6.88 -6.78
CA VAL A 76 10.54 6.07 -5.62
C VAL A 76 9.78 6.88 -4.57
N PRO A 77 10.22 8.09 -4.12
CA PRO A 77 9.46 8.86 -3.13
C PRO A 77 8.03 9.19 -3.58
N LEU A 78 7.83 9.51 -4.86
CA LEU A 78 6.51 9.77 -5.44
C LEU A 78 5.64 8.50 -5.50
N TRP A 79 6.22 7.35 -5.82
CA TRP A 79 5.51 6.07 -5.81
C TRP A 79 5.16 5.60 -4.40
N LEU A 80 6.05 5.81 -3.43
CA LEU A 80 5.73 5.55 -2.02
C LEU A 80 4.68 6.53 -1.49
N ALA A 81 4.75 7.82 -1.87
CA ALA A 81 3.71 8.80 -1.54
C ALA A 81 2.33 8.36 -2.07
N PHE A 82 2.27 7.86 -3.32
CA PHE A 82 1.05 7.26 -3.86
C PHE A 82 0.49 6.18 -2.94
N LEU A 83 1.30 5.16 -2.61
CA LEU A 83 0.85 4.04 -1.79
C LEU A 83 0.41 4.49 -0.40
N VAL A 84 1.21 5.31 0.28
CA VAL A 84 0.95 5.79 1.64
C VAL A 84 -0.29 6.69 1.69
N LEU A 85 -0.40 7.68 0.81
CA LEU A 85 -1.51 8.65 0.82
C LEU A 85 -2.82 8.02 0.35
N THR A 86 -2.79 7.11 -0.62
CA THR A 86 -3.99 6.38 -1.04
C THR A 86 -4.53 5.52 0.09
N ILE A 87 -3.66 4.75 0.76
CA ILE A 87 -4.06 3.92 1.89
C ILE A 87 -4.54 4.78 3.06
N ALA A 88 -3.79 5.81 3.45
CA ALA A 88 -4.16 6.69 4.56
C ALA A 88 -5.47 7.44 4.26
N GLY A 89 -5.69 7.85 3.01
CA GLY A 89 -6.93 8.47 2.54
C GLY A 89 -8.13 7.53 2.64
N GLU A 90 -8.01 6.29 2.18
CA GLU A 90 -9.07 5.27 2.33
C GLU A 90 -9.41 5.05 3.82
N ARG A 91 -8.39 4.99 4.68
CA ARG A 91 -8.55 4.80 6.12
C ARG A 91 -9.23 5.97 6.84
N LEU A 92 -9.00 7.19 6.36
CA LEU A 92 -9.72 8.37 6.83
C LEU A 92 -11.24 8.24 6.58
N GLU A 93 -11.65 7.64 5.45
CA GLU A 93 -13.08 7.43 5.16
C GLU A 93 -13.74 6.59 6.25
N LEU A 94 -13.08 5.52 6.70
CA LEU A 94 -13.63 4.59 7.69
C LEU A 94 -13.59 5.16 9.11
N THR A 95 -12.70 6.12 9.36
CA THR A 95 -12.61 6.83 10.64
C THR A 95 -13.74 7.84 10.82
N ARG A 96 -14.46 8.23 9.74
CA ARG A 96 -15.62 9.13 9.82
C ARG A 96 -16.76 8.61 10.70
N PHE A 97 -16.77 7.31 10.97
CA PHE A 97 -17.78 6.66 11.82
C PHE A 97 -17.46 6.78 13.32
N LEU A 98 -16.30 7.32 13.69
CA LEU A 98 -15.96 7.67 15.06
C LEU A 98 -16.37 9.12 15.37
N PRO A 99 -16.52 9.49 16.66
CA PRO A 99 -16.74 10.87 17.06
C PRO A 99 -15.69 11.81 16.47
N ALA A 100 -16.14 12.87 15.82
CA ALA A 100 -15.27 13.81 15.12
C ALA A 100 -14.31 14.47 16.10
N ARG A 101 -13.00 14.27 15.88
CA ARG A 101 -11.94 15.01 16.58
C ARG A 101 -11.58 16.24 15.74
N PRO A 102 -11.70 17.48 16.29
CA PRO A 102 -11.46 18.70 15.52
C PRO A 102 -10.06 18.78 14.88
N THR A 103 -9.07 18.16 15.51
CA THR A 103 -7.67 18.18 15.07
C THR A 103 -7.34 17.12 14.02
N ALA A 104 -8.20 16.12 13.79
CA ALA A 104 -7.87 14.98 12.92
C ALA A 104 -7.67 15.38 11.46
N ALA A 105 -8.64 16.10 10.86
CA ALA A 105 -8.53 16.49 9.46
C ALA A 105 -7.39 17.50 9.19
N PRO A 106 -7.21 18.59 9.98
CA PRO A 106 -6.10 19.52 9.76
C PRO A 106 -4.72 18.86 9.91
N SER A 107 -4.54 18.02 10.94
CA SER A 107 -3.26 17.31 11.13
C SER A 107 -2.99 16.33 9.99
N PHE A 108 -3.99 15.58 9.55
CA PHE A 108 -3.84 14.70 8.40
C PHE A 108 -3.41 15.45 7.13
N VAL A 109 -4.04 16.60 6.84
CA VAL A 109 -3.69 17.45 5.69
C VAL A 109 -2.25 17.97 5.81
N ALA A 110 -1.85 18.45 7.00
CA ALA A 110 -0.49 18.93 7.24
C ALA A 110 0.56 17.83 7.02
N LEU A 111 0.33 16.63 7.54
CA LEU A 111 1.23 15.49 7.35
C LEU A 111 1.28 15.02 5.89
N SER A 112 0.14 15.05 5.21
CA SER A 112 0.07 14.72 3.77
C SER A 112 0.85 15.75 2.94
N ALA A 113 0.73 17.04 3.26
CA ALA A 113 1.50 18.09 2.61
C ALA A 113 3.01 17.94 2.84
N LEU A 114 3.44 17.53 4.04
CA LEU A 114 4.83 17.26 4.34
C LEU A 114 5.39 16.09 3.51
N ILE A 115 4.63 14.99 3.40
CA ILE A 115 4.99 13.84 2.55
C ILE A 115 5.11 14.29 1.08
N LEU A 116 4.14 15.05 0.58
CA LEU A 116 4.14 15.54 -0.80
C LEU A 116 5.30 16.48 -1.08
N ALA A 117 5.59 17.40 -0.16
CA ALA A 117 6.72 18.31 -0.28
C ALA A 117 8.03 17.53 -0.37
N GLY A 118 8.25 16.56 0.52
CA GLY A 118 9.43 15.69 0.45
C GLY A 118 9.52 14.90 -0.85
N ALA A 119 8.42 14.27 -1.29
CA ALA A 119 8.40 13.47 -2.51
C ALA A 119 8.65 14.29 -3.78
N VAL A 120 8.14 15.53 -3.85
CA VAL A 120 8.35 16.44 -4.99
C VAL A 120 9.73 17.08 -4.97
N LEU A 121 10.29 17.34 -3.79
CA LEU A 121 11.62 17.93 -3.64
C LEU A 121 12.74 16.91 -3.84
N ALA A 122 12.54 15.63 -3.52
CA ALA A 122 13.59 14.60 -3.58
C ALA A 122 14.34 14.52 -4.93
N PRO A 123 13.69 14.65 -6.11
CA PRO A 123 14.41 14.68 -7.38
C PRO A 123 15.31 15.91 -7.60
N MET A 124 15.08 17.00 -6.86
CA MET A 124 15.78 18.29 -7.01
C MET A 124 16.79 18.53 -5.87
N HIS A 125 16.44 18.10 -4.66
CA HIS A 125 17.19 18.25 -3.42
C HIS A 125 17.08 16.95 -2.63
N GLU A 126 17.98 16.00 -2.91
CA GLU A 126 17.90 14.62 -2.44
C GLU A 126 17.80 14.52 -0.91
N ASP A 127 18.78 15.04 -0.17
CA ASP A 127 18.85 14.92 1.29
C ASP A 127 17.63 15.55 1.99
N LEU A 128 17.27 16.78 1.60
CA LEU A 128 16.15 17.52 2.18
C LEU A 128 14.82 16.82 1.83
N GLY A 129 14.65 16.40 0.57
CA GLY A 129 13.43 15.74 0.11
C GLY A 129 13.21 14.39 0.78
N HIS A 130 14.27 13.57 0.88
CA HIS A 130 14.25 12.29 1.60
C HIS A 130 13.94 12.49 3.08
N GLY A 131 14.60 13.45 3.74
CA GLY A 131 14.35 13.75 5.16
C GLY A 131 12.91 14.19 5.43
N LEU A 132 12.38 15.13 4.65
CA LEU A 132 10.99 15.60 4.78
C LEU A 132 9.98 14.49 4.52
N PHE A 133 10.21 13.70 3.46
CA PHE A 133 9.36 12.56 3.12
C PHE A 133 9.32 11.55 4.26
N ALA A 134 10.49 11.11 4.73
CA ALA A 134 10.61 10.11 5.79
C ALA A 134 10.00 10.59 7.11
N ALA A 135 10.24 11.85 7.49
CA ALA A 135 9.62 12.46 8.67
C ALA A 135 8.08 12.52 8.55
N GLY A 136 7.57 12.92 7.38
CA GLY A 136 6.15 12.93 7.08
C GLY A 136 5.50 11.55 7.16
N VAL A 137 6.15 10.52 6.60
CA VAL A 137 5.67 9.13 6.65
C VAL A 137 5.69 8.59 8.09
N LEU A 138 6.74 8.87 8.87
CA LEU A 138 6.82 8.47 10.28
C LEU A 138 5.70 9.11 11.11
N ALA A 139 5.49 10.42 10.93
CA ALA A 139 4.42 11.15 11.58
C ALA A 139 3.04 10.64 11.14
N MET A 140 2.86 10.27 9.87
CA MET A 140 1.62 9.65 9.38
C MET A 140 1.39 8.26 9.98
N ALA A 141 2.43 7.44 10.15
CA ALA A 141 2.32 6.14 10.82
C ALA A 141 1.86 6.30 12.28
N ALA A 142 2.44 7.25 13.01
CA ALA A 142 2.02 7.59 14.36
C ALA A 142 0.57 8.13 14.39
N TRP A 143 0.21 8.98 13.42
CA TRP A 143 -1.14 9.51 13.28
C TRP A 143 -2.17 8.38 13.08
N LEU A 144 -1.90 7.44 12.18
CA LEU A 144 -2.77 6.28 11.92
C LEU A 144 -2.95 5.41 13.17
N LEU A 145 -1.90 5.17 13.95
CA LEU A 145 -1.98 4.42 15.21
C LEU A 145 -2.90 5.09 16.25
N VAL A 146 -2.92 6.43 16.29
CA VAL A 146 -3.68 7.19 17.29
C VAL A 146 -5.13 7.43 16.86
N PHE A 147 -5.33 7.78 15.58
CA PHE A 147 -6.61 8.27 15.07
C PHE A 147 -7.42 7.22 14.30
N ASP A 148 -6.83 6.16 13.74
CA ASP A 148 -7.59 5.13 13.01
C ASP A 148 -8.48 4.30 13.96
N ILE A 149 -9.63 3.87 13.45
CA ILE A 149 -10.56 2.96 14.14
C ILE A 149 -9.96 1.57 14.43
N ALA A 150 -8.90 1.15 13.75
CA ALA A 150 -8.27 -0.17 13.85
C ALA A 150 -7.97 -0.57 15.31
N ARG A 151 -7.51 0.35 16.16
CA ARG A 151 -7.26 0.08 17.60
C ARG A 151 -8.52 -0.35 18.37
N HIS A 152 -9.69 0.18 18.00
CA HIS A 152 -10.96 -0.21 18.59
C HIS A 152 -11.44 -1.53 18.00
N ASN A 153 -11.30 -1.68 16.68
CA ASN A 153 -11.69 -2.89 15.95
C ASN A 153 -10.86 -4.11 16.34
N ALA A 154 -9.63 -3.93 16.82
CA ALA A 154 -8.78 -5.02 17.32
C ALA A 154 -9.37 -5.76 18.54
N ARG A 155 -10.30 -5.13 19.26
CA ARG A 155 -11.03 -5.73 20.40
C ARG A 155 -12.30 -6.47 19.97
N GLN A 156 -12.71 -6.33 18.72
CA GLN A 156 -13.88 -7.03 18.17
C GLN A 156 -13.54 -8.50 17.88
N GLN A 157 -14.45 -9.24 17.25
CA GLN A 157 -14.23 -10.63 16.84
C GLN A 157 -14.42 -10.82 15.33
N GLY A 158 -13.97 -11.98 14.83
CA GLY A 158 -14.13 -12.34 13.43
C GLY A 158 -13.32 -11.47 12.46
N LEU A 159 -13.93 -11.16 11.31
CA LEU A 159 -13.27 -10.43 10.22
C LEU A 159 -12.80 -9.03 10.62
N THR A 160 -13.61 -8.31 11.40
CA THR A 160 -13.29 -6.95 11.84
C THR A 160 -11.99 -6.91 12.67
N ARG A 161 -11.78 -7.93 13.52
CA ARG A 161 -10.53 -8.08 14.29
C ARG A 161 -9.35 -8.41 13.39
N PHE A 162 -9.52 -9.33 12.45
CA PHE A 162 -8.47 -9.71 11.52
C PHE A 162 -7.98 -8.50 10.71
N ILE A 163 -8.92 -7.73 10.13
CA ILE A 163 -8.61 -6.50 9.40
C ILE A 163 -7.85 -5.53 10.29
N ALA A 164 -8.33 -5.30 11.52
CA ALA A 164 -7.66 -4.42 12.47
C ALA A 164 -6.21 -4.84 12.76
N ILE A 165 -5.95 -6.15 12.93
CA ILE A 165 -4.59 -6.65 13.19
C ILE A 165 -3.69 -6.43 11.98
N CYS A 166 -4.15 -6.74 10.78
CA CYS A 166 -3.43 -6.43 9.54
C CYS A 166 -3.06 -4.95 9.43
N LEU A 167 -3.99 -4.08 9.83
CA LEU A 167 -3.79 -2.63 9.75
C LEU A 167 -2.75 -2.15 10.75
N LEU A 168 -2.92 -2.55 12.02
CA LEU A 168 -2.01 -2.15 13.09
C LEU A 168 -0.59 -2.67 12.85
N SER A 169 -0.44 -3.93 12.40
CA SER A 169 0.88 -4.45 12.05
C SER A 169 1.46 -3.73 10.83
N GLY A 170 0.63 -3.38 9.84
CA GLY A 170 1.03 -2.54 8.72
C GLY A 170 1.57 -1.18 9.16
N TYR A 171 0.94 -0.51 10.13
CA TYR A 171 1.41 0.79 10.64
C TYR A 171 2.76 0.67 11.36
N VAL A 172 3.00 -0.44 12.07
CA VAL A 172 4.32 -0.72 12.65
C VAL A 172 5.38 -0.84 11.56
N TRP A 173 5.11 -1.57 10.49
CA TRP A 173 6.02 -1.65 9.34
C TRP A 173 6.22 -0.32 8.63
N LEU A 174 5.18 0.52 8.52
CA LEU A 174 5.31 1.86 7.97
C LEU A 174 6.26 2.72 8.80
N ALA A 175 6.14 2.67 10.14
CA ALA A 175 7.04 3.37 11.04
C ALA A 175 8.48 2.85 10.94
N LEU A 176 8.69 1.53 10.91
CA LEU A 176 10.02 0.94 10.74
C LEU A 176 10.66 1.33 9.40
N GLY A 177 9.88 1.30 8.32
CA GLY A 177 10.34 1.76 7.01
C GLY A 177 10.69 3.24 6.98
N ALA A 178 9.90 4.08 7.67
CA ALA A 178 10.18 5.51 7.77
C ALA A 178 11.42 5.81 8.63
N LEU A 179 11.66 5.04 9.70
CA LEU A 179 12.89 5.14 10.50
C LEU A 179 14.12 4.73 9.69
N ALA A 180 14.02 3.66 8.90
CA ALA A 180 15.07 3.27 7.97
C ALA A 180 15.32 4.35 6.90
N ALA A 181 14.26 4.98 6.37
CA ALA A 181 14.35 6.09 5.43
C ALA A 181 15.03 7.33 6.01
N LEU A 182 14.79 7.65 7.30
CA LEU A 182 15.50 8.73 8.00
C LEU A 182 16.99 8.43 8.17
N GLY A 183 17.36 7.15 8.26
CA GLY A 183 18.74 6.68 8.25
C GLY A 183 19.35 6.53 6.86
N ASP A 184 18.94 7.38 5.91
CA ASP A 184 19.38 7.34 4.50
C ASP A 184 18.87 6.13 3.69
N GLY A 185 17.88 5.38 4.20
CA GLY A 185 17.33 4.21 3.52
C GLY A 185 16.49 4.51 2.26
N LEU A 186 16.45 5.75 1.77
CA LEU A 186 15.90 6.07 0.44
C LEU A 186 16.99 6.15 -0.63
N ALA A 187 18.24 6.42 -0.24
CA ALA A 187 19.37 6.37 -1.16
C ALA A 187 19.60 4.94 -1.65
N PRO A 188 19.80 4.69 -2.96
CA PRO A 188 19.94 3.35 -3.51
C PRO A 188 21.14 2.57 -3.00
N ALA A 189 22.22 3.27 -2.65
CA ALA A 189 23.46 2.68 -2.14
C ALA A 189 23.39 2.36 -0.64
N SER A 190 22.37 2.83 0.08
CA SER A 190 22.27 2.64 1.52
C SER A 190 21.99 1.18 1.89
N PRO A 191 22.64 0.62 2.93
CA PRO A 191 22.30 -0.71 3.44
C PRO A 191 20.87 -0.78 3.99
N LEU A 192 20.29 0.36 4.37
CA LEU A 192 18.90 0.46 4.82
C LEU A 192 17.89 0.53 3.66
N HIS A 193 18.35 0.67 2.42
CA HIS A 193 17.46 0.77 1.25
C HIS A 193 16.51 -0.42 1.15
N ASP A 194 17.06 -1.63 1.30
CA ASP A 194 16.27 -2.86 1.26
C ASP A 194 15.21 -2.90 2.37
N VAL A 195 15.57 -2.43 3.57
CA VAL A 195 14.68 -2.37 4.74
C VAL A 195 13.54 -1.39 4.49
N THR A 196 13.83 -0.17 4.05
CA THR A 196 12.82 0.85 3.74
C THR A 196 11.85 0.36 2.67
N MET A 197 12.37 -0.17 1.55
CA MET A 197 11.54 -0.64 0.45
C MET A 197 10.62 -1.76 0.92
N HIS A 198 11.14 -2.80 1.57
CA HIS A 198 10.33 -3.96 1.93
C HIS A 198 9.42 -3.72 3.13
N ALA A 199 9.82 -2.87 4.09
CA ALA A 199 8.95 -2.49 5.19
C ALA A 199 7.73 -1.70 4.70
N ILE A 200 7.91 -0.75 3.77
CA ILE A 200 6.79 0.04 3.25
C ILE A 200 5.99 -0.76 2.21
N THR A 201 6.64 -1.26 1.16
CA THR A 201 5.93 -1.86 0.01
C THR A 201 5.38 -3.26 0.30
N LEU A 202 5.96 -4.00 1.24
CA LEU A 202 5.46 -5.32 1.61
C LEU A 202 4.87 -5.31 3.02
N GLY A 203 5.61 -4.83 4.02
CA GLY A 203 5.16 -4.82 5.41
C GLY A 203 3.90 -4.00 5.62
N PHE A 204 3.89 -2.74 5.18
CA PHE A 204 2.71 -1.88 5.27
C PHE A 204 1.68 -2.24 4.20
N VAL A 205 2.02 -2.11 2.91
CA VAL A 205 1.02 -2.24 1.83
C VAL A 205 0.39 -3.63 1.77
N PHE A 206 1.17 -4.73 1.81
CA PHE A 206 0.56 -6.07 1.72
C PHE A 206 -0.21 -6.47 2.97
N SER A 207 0.14 -5.95 4.16
CA SER A 207 -0.73 -6.12 5.33
C SER A 207 -2.09 -5.46 5.10
N MET A 208 -2.13 -4.26 4.50
CA MET A 208 -3.39 -3.60 4.13
C MET A 208 -4.17 -4.39 3.08
N VAL A 209 -3.48 -4.92 2.07
CA VAL A 209 -4.08 -5.79 1.03
C VAL A 209 -4.68 -7.04 1.67
N PHE A 210 -3.97 -7.71 2.59
CA PHE A 210 -4.48 -8.92 3.24
C PHE A 210 -5.73 -8.64 4.06
N GLY A 211 -5.76 -7.52 4.80
CA GLY A 211 -6.95 -7.08 5.54
C GLY A 211 -8.14 -6.85 4.60
N HIS A 212 -7.99 -5.98 3.60
CA HIS A 212 -9.13 -5.54 2.78
C HIS A 212 -9.52 -6.54 1.68
N ALA A 213 -8.65 -7.47 1.29
CA ALA A 213 -8.95 -8.48 0.28
C ALA A 213 -10.21 -9.30 0.59
N ALA A 214 -10.45 -9.57 1.88
CA ALA A 214 -11.64 -10.27 2.35
C ALA A 214 -12.95 -9.49 2.14
N ILE A 215 -12.88 -8.18 1.86
CA ILE A 215 -14.03 -7.31 1.55
C ILE A 215 -14.07 -7.00 0.06
N ILE A 216 -12.92 -6.67 -0.54
CA ILE A 216 -12.82 -6.21 -1.94
C ILE A 216 -13.11 -7.35 -2.91
N PHE A 217 -12.49 -8.53 -2.74
CA PHE A 217 -12.69 -9.64 -3.68
C PHE A 217 -14.15 -10.10 -3.77
N PRO A 218 -14.90 -10.28 -2.67
CA PRO A 218 -16.33 -10.54 -2.71
C PRO A 218 -17.13 -9.53 -3.52
N ALA A 219 -16.83 -8.23 -3.35
CA ALA A 219 -17.55 -7.15 -4.01
C ALA A 219 -17.29 -7.13 -5.53
N VAL A 220 -16.04 -7.36 -5.94
CA VAL A 220 -15.64 -7.33 -7.36
C VAL A 220 -16.07 -8.61 -8.08
N LEU A 221 -15.79 -9.78 -7.48
CA LEU A 221 -16.10 -11.09 -8.07
C LEU A 221 -17.56 -11.51 -7.88
N LYS A 222 -18.33 -10.76 -7.06
CA LYS A 222 -19.73 -11.07 -6.70
C LYS A 222 -19.89 -12.46 -6.07
N VAL A 223 -18.93 -12.86 -5.24
CA VAL A 223 -18.88 -14.14 -4.50
C VAL A 223 -18.94 -13.88 -3.00
N LYS A 224 -19.31 -14.88 -2.19
CA LYS A 224 -19.17 -14.80 -0.73
C LYS A 224 -17.82 -15.36 -0.32
N ILE A 225 -17.12 -14.66 0.56
CA ILE A 225 -15.92 -15.18 1.22
C ILE A 225 -16.18 -15.17 2.73
N PRO A 226 -16.59 -16.30 3.34
CA PRO A 226 -16.75 -16.37 4.78
C PRO A 226 -15.39 -16.23 5.45
N TYR A 227 -15.34 -15.48 6.54
CA TYR A 227 -14.14 -15.36 7.35
C TYR A 227 -13.76 -16.71 7.96
N HIS A 228 -12.46 -17.04 7.93
CA HIS A 228 -11.90 -18.21 8.59
C HIS A 228 -10.58 -17.82 9.29
N PRO A 229 -10.28 -18.34 10.51
CA PRO A 229 -9.04 -18.03 11.23
C PRO A 229 -7.75 -18.35 10.45
N ALA A 230 -7.82 -19.22 9.44
CA ALA A 230 -6.69 -19.50 8.54
C ALA A 230 -6.15 -18.24 7.83
N PHE A 231 -6.91 -17.14 7.77
CA PHE A 231 -6.44 -15.87 7.20
C PHE A 231 -5.27 -15.27 7.99
N TYR A 232 -5.07 -15.65 9.26
CA TYR A 232 -3.87 -15.26 10.02
C TYR A 232 -2.59 -15.96 9.54
N VAL A 233 -2.68 -17.10 8.85
CA VAL A 233 -1.51 -17.84 8.36
C VAL A 233 -0.68 -17.00 7.37
N PRO A 234 -1.26 -16.48 6.25
CA PRO A 234 -0.48 -15.65 5.35
C PRO A 234 0.04 -14.37 6.03
N LEU A 235 -0.72 -13.79 6.97
CA LEU A 235 -0.26 -12.61 7.72
C LEU A 235 0.95 -12.92 8.60
N ALA A 236 0.92 -14.02 9.34
CA ALA A 236 2.03 -14.45 10.20
C ALA A 236 3.27 -14.78 9.36
N LEU A 237 3.08 -15.47 8.22
CA LEU A 237 4.15 -15.76 7.27
C LEU A 237 4.76 -14.47 6.72
N LEU A 238 3.95 -13.47 6.37
CA LEU A 238 4.42 -12.17 5.86
C LEU A 238 5.33 -11.48 6.87
N HIS A 239 4.93 -11.45 8.15
CA HIS A 239 5.73 -10.82 9.18
C HIS A 239 7.01 -11.58 9.49
N ALA A 240 6.96 -12.92 9.52
CA ALA A 240 8.13 -13.76 9.75
C ALA A 240 9.14 -13.65 8.59
N SER A 241 8.68 -13.70 7.34
CA SER A 241 9.54 -13.61 6.16
C SER A 241 10.16 -12.21 6.02
N LEU A 242 9.41 -11.16 6.36
CA LEU A 242 9.93 -9.80 6.39
C LEU A 242 10.94 -9.59 7.51
N ALA A 243 10.66 -10.08 8.73
CA ALA A 243 11.61 -10.00 9.82
C ALA A 243 12.93 -10.70 9.47
N LEU A 244 12.85 -11.88 8.82
CA LEU A 244 14.01 -12.61 8.31
C LEU A 244 14.80 -11.78 7.29
N ARG A 245 14.11 -11.17 6.32
CA ARG A 245 14.75 -10.32 5.30
C ARG A 245 15.42 -9.11 5.93
N VAL A 246 14.71 -8.38 6.80
CA VAL A 246 15.22 -7.19 7.47
C VAL A 246 16.41 -7.54 8.35
N ALA A 247 16.36 -8.64 9.11
CA ALA A 247 17.50 -9.12 9.87
C ALA A 247 18.70 -9.43 8.96
N GLY A 248 18.49 -10.10 7.82
CA GLY A 248 19.54 -10.33 6.83
C GLY A 248 20.10 -9.04 6.23
N SER A 249 19.28 -8.00 6.09
CA SER A 249 19.73 -6.69 5.62
C SER A 249 20.56 -5.94 6.65
N LEU A 250 20.09 -5.89 7.91
CA LEU A 250 20.78 -5.21 9.02
C LEU A 250 22.05 -5.92 9.47
N LEU A 251 22.08 -7.26 9.40
CA LEU A 251 23.26 -8.07 9.75
C LEU A 251 24.23 -8.24 8.57
N GLU A 252 23.93 -7.64 7.41
CA GLU A 252 24.72 -7.78 6.19
C GLU A 252 24.96 -9.25 5.78
N LEU A 253 23.94 -10.10 5.94
CA LEU A 253 23.96 -11.52 5.59
C LEU A 253 23.15 -11.77 4.31
N PRO A 254 23.79 -11.80 3.11
CA PRO A 254 23.06 -11.89 1.84
C PRO A 254 22.21 -13.16 1.72
N ALA A 255 22.70 -14.28 2.25
CA ALA A 255 21.97 -15.54 2.25
C ALA A 255 20.65 -15.43 3.02
N LEU A 256 20.68 -14.82 4.21
CA LEU A 256 19.49 -14.62 5.05
C LEU A 256 18.48 -13.69 4.37
N ARG A 257 18.98 -12.61 3.75
CA ARG A 257 18.18 -11.67 2.96
C ARG A 257 17.48 -12.36 1.77
N SER A 258 18.20 -13.24 1.06
CA SER A 258 17.68 -14.02 -0.07
C SER A 258 16.62 -15.02 0.37
N TRP A 259 16.86 -15.76 1.46
CA TRP A 259 15.85 -16.67 2.04
C TRP A 259 14.59 -15.92 2.48
N GLY A 260 14.74 -14.74 3.10
CA GLY A 260 13.62 -13.85 3.42
C GLY A 260 12.87 -13.40 2.16
N GLY A 261 13.57 -13.11 1.07
CA GLY A 261 12.97 -12.79 -0.23
C GLY A 261 12.16 -13.94 -0.84
N ILE A 262 12.69 -15.15 -0.82
CA ILE A 262 11.98 -16.36 -1.28
C ILE A 262 10.74 -16.60 -0.41
N ALA A 263 10.89 -16.49 0.91
CA ALA A 263 9.79 -16.66 1.86
C ALA A 263 8.69 -15.58 1.67
N ASN A 264 9.07 -14.34 1.34
CA ASN A 264 8.11 -13.29 0.96
C ASN A 264 7.29 -13.71 -0.27
N ALA A 265 7.96 -14.17 -1.34
CA ALA A 265 7.27 -14.60 -2.56
C ALA A 265 6.32 -15.80 -2.31
N LEU A 266 6.77 -16.79 -1.55
CA LEU A 266 5.95 -17.94 -1.15
C LEU A 266 4.74 -17.51 -0.32
N THR A 267 4.91 -16.54 0.59
CA THR A 267 3.81 -15.99 1.37
C THR A 267 2.72 -15.38 0.50
N LEU A 268 3.09 -14.61 -0.53
CA LEU A 268 2.13 -14.05 -1.48
C LEU A 268 1.39 -15.16 -2.23
N ALA A 269 2.07 -16.23 -2.63
CA ALA A 269 1.45 -17.38 -3.26
C ALA A 269 0.46 -18.10 -2.32
N VAL A 270 0.85 -18.32 -1.05
CA VAL A 270 -0.01 -18.90 0.00
C VAL A 270 -1.25 -18.04 0.23
N PHE A 271 -1.10 -16.71 0.25
CA PHE A 271 -2.22 -15.79 0.36
C PHE A 271 -3.19 -15.93 -0.82
N ILE A 272 -2.69 -15.92 -2.05
CA ILE A 272 -3.52 -16.12 -3.25
C ILE A 272 -4.25 -17.47 -3.19
N ALA A 273 -3.54 -18.55 -2.86
CA ALA A 273 -4.13 -19.89 -2.72
C ALA A 273 -5.23 -19.92 -1.65
N THR A 274 -5.00 -19.27 -0.50
CA THR A 274 -5.99 -19.16 0.59
C THR A 274 -7.25 -18.44 0.11
N MET A 275 -7.09 -17.33 -0.62
CA MET A 275 -8.22 -16.59 -1.18
C MET A 275 -8.99 -17.40 -2.22
N VAL A 276 -8.30 -18.09 -3.12
CA VAL A 276 -8.93 -18.95 -4.15
C VAL A 276 -9.72 -20.08 -3.49
N VAL A 277 -9.13 -20.79 -2.52
CA VAL A 277 -9.82 -21.86 -1.78
C VAL A 277 -11.06 -21.33 -1.06
N SER A 278 -10.96 -20.15 -0.44
CA SER A 278 -12.11 -19.53 0.24
C SER A 278 -13.22 -19.11 -0.72
N VAL A 279 -12.88 -18.62 -1.92
CA VAL A 279 -13.87 -18.32 -2.97
C VAL A 279 -14.57 -19.60 -3.44
N ILE A 280 -13.82 -20.67 -3.69
CA ILE A 280 -14.36 -21.97 -4.14
C ILE A 280 -15.30 -22.54 -3.07
N ARG A 281 -14.92 -22.49 -1.79
CA ARG A 281 -15.73 -22.97 -0.67
C ARG A 281 -16.94 -22.08 -0.36
N GLY A 282 -16.89 -20.80 -0.72
CA GLY A 282 -17.93 -19.81 -0.41
C GLY A 282 -19.25 -20.00 -1.17
N GLY A 283 -19.25 -20.74 -2.29
CA GLY A 283 -20.43 -21.04 -3.10
C GLY A 283 -21.12 -19.81 -3.73
N ARG A 284 -21.87 -20.01 -4.82
CA ARG A 284 -22.74 -18.95 -5.36
C ARG A 284 -23.91 -18.70 -4.40
N PRO A 285 -24.35 -17.44 -4.20
CA PRO A 285 -25.56 -17.17 -3.42
C PRO A 285 -26.75 -17.98 -3.99
N PRO A 286 -27.61 -18.59 -3.15
CA PRO A 286 -28.83 -19.21 -3.66
C PRO A 286 -29.65 -18.15 -4.41
N ALA A 287 -30.09 -18.49 -5.63
CA ALA A 287 -30.92 -17.62 -6.45
C ALA A 287 -32.12 -17.16 -5.60
N ARG A 288 -32.30 -15.84 -5.51
CA ARG A 288 -33.38 -15.19 -4.75
C ARG A 288 -34.70 -15.82 -5.22
N ARG A 289 -35.31 -16.70 -4.42
CA ARG A 289 -36.64 -17.24 -4.71
C ARG A 289 -37.56 -16.04 -4.89
N ARG A 290 -38.06 -15.83 -6.11
CA ARG A 290 -39.16 -14.89 -6.37
C ARG A 290 -40.28 -15.31 -5.44
N ARG A 291 -40.64 -14.45 -4.48
CA ARG A 291 -41.93 -14.56 -3.79
C ARG A 291 -42.98 -14.30 -4.85
N THR A 292 -43.55 -15.37 -5.39
CA THR A 292 -44.83 -15.33 -6.08
C THR A 292 -45.89 -15.10 -5.01
N GLY A 293 -46.39 -13.87 -4.95
CA GLY A 293 -47.71 -13.55 -4.41
C GLY A 293 -48.63 -13.27 -5.59
#